data_AF-T1BN17-F1
#
_entry.id   AF-T1BN17-F1
#
_cell.length_a   1.000
_cell.length_b   1.000
_cell.length_c   1.000
_cell.angle_alpha   90.00
_cell.angle_beta   90.00
_cell.angle_gamma   90.00
#
_symmetry.space_group_name_H-M   'P 1'
#
loop_
_entity.id
_entity.type
_entity.pdbx_description
1 polymer ?
#
loop_
_entity_poly.entity_id
_entity_poly.type
_entity_poly.pdbx_seq_one_letter_code
_entity_poly.pdbx_strand_id
1 'polypeptide(L)'
;MPVLPGTRGPHGQALGTGCVYPSWVRSLPDQLEAAHLTWKGYFQDMGKDPAREAATCAHVPLGAKDWTELATAKDQYAAKHNPFVYFAAIVDNKPRCDAHVVNLDHLEHDLASVATTPNYNFIVPDLCDDGHDAPCANGQPGGLISANAFLEKWVPRITASPAFKKNGLLLITFDEGTTGKSCCGEQPQPGGPLPGKFGPGGGRIGAVALSPFIKPGTVSNMPYNHYASLRTVEDFFGLSHLGYAAGAELKPFGRDVFTRAPK
;
A
#
# COMPACT_ATOMS: atom_id res chain seq x y z
N MET A 1 -20.07 4.25 -7.48
CA MET A 1 -20.34 3.65 -8.80
C MET A 1 -19.02 3.22 -9.43
N PRO A 2 -19.00 2.20 -10.31
CA PRO A 2 -17.81 1.82 -11.07
C PRO A 2 -17.28 2.98 -11.94
N VAL A 3 -16.00 2.95 -12.31
CA VAL A 3 -15.40 3.93 -13.23
C VAL A 3 -16.04 3.83 -14.63
N LEU A 4 -16.72 4.90 -15.07
CA LEU A 4 -17.37 5.03 -16.38
C LEU A 4 -16.85 6.27 -17.14
N PRO A 5 -16.51 6.17 -18.45
CA PRO A 5 -16.70 5.02 -19.32
C PRO A 5 -15.73 3.85 -19.06
N GLY A 6 -14.71 4.04 -18.21
CA GLY A 6 -13.74 2.98 -17.92
C GLY A 6 -12.93 2.63 -19.16
N THR A 7 -12.35 3.62 -19.83
CA THR A 7 -11.51 3.39 -21.01
C THR A 7 -10.05 3.17 -20.62
N ARG A 8 -9.23 2.60 -21.52
CA ARG A 8 -7.78 2.41 -21.28
C ARG A 8 -6.99 3.65 -21.71
N GLY A 9 -6.14 4.14 -20.81
CA GLY A 9 -5.16 5.19 -21.07
C GLY A 9 -3.87 4.66 -21.71
N PRO A 10 -2.94 5.56 -22.07
CA PRO A 10 -1.71 5.22 -22.81
C PRO A 10 -0.77 4.23 -22.11
N HIS A 11 -0.80 4.15 -20.77
CA HIS A 11 -0.04 3.14 -20.02
C HIS A 11 -0.95 2.11 -19.35
N GLY A 12 -2.15 1.89 -19.89
CA GLY A 12 -3.10 0.89 -19.38
C GLY A 12 -3.91 1.34 -18.16
N GLN A 13 -3.90 2.63 -17.80
CA GLN A 13 -4.74 3.16 -16.73
C GLN A 13 -6.22 3.06 -17.10
N ALA A 14 -7.09 2.84 -16.12
CA ALA A 14 -8.52 3.02 -16.31
C ALA A 14 -8.88 4.51 -16.18
N LEU A 15 -9.55 5.05 -17.19
CA LEU A 15 -9.98 6.44 -17.27
C LEU A 15 -11.50 6.54 -17.23
N GLY A 16 -12.01 7.45 -16.42
CA GLY A 16 -13.44 7.73 -16.28
C GLY A 16 -13.76 8.30 -14.91
N THR A 17 -15.05 8.31 -14.57
CA THR A 17 -15.58 8.78 -13.30
C THR A 17 -16.16 7.62 -12.51
N GLY A 18 -15.76 7.47 -11.25
CA GLY A 18 -16.27 6.44 -10.35
C GLY A 18 -15.33 6.23 -9.18
N CYS A 19 -15.75 5.39 -8.23
CA CYS A 19 -14.99 5.12 -7.01
C CYS A 19 -14.28 3.76 -7.06
N VAL A 20 -14.75 2.82 -7.89
CA VAL A 20 -14.21 1.46 -7.96
C VAL A 20 -13.86 1.10 -9.40
N TYR A 21 -12.63 0.64 -9.61
CA TYR A 21 -12.14 0.18 -10.89
C TYR A 21 -12.92 -1.05 -11.38
N PRO A 22 -13.35 -1.06 -12.65
CA PRO A 22 -14.02 -2.22 -13.24
C PRO A 22 -13.17 -3.49 -13.20
N SER A 23 -13.82 -4.66 -13.27
CA SER A 23 -13.17 -5.97 -13.16
C SER A 23 -12.12 -6.28 -14.24
N TRP A 24 -12.15 -5.59 -15.38
CA TRP A 24 -11.14 -5.74 -16.43
C TRP A 24 -9.83 -4.99 -16.13
N VAL A 25 -9.83 -4.09 -15.14
CA VAL A 25 -8.64 -3.34 -14.70
C VAL A 25 -7.81 -4.27 -13.84
N ARG A 26 -6.62 -4.61 -14.34
CA ARG A 26 -5.70 -5.49 -13.64
C ARG A 26 -4.98 -4.74 -12.53
N SER A 27 -4.94 -5.34 -11.35
CA SER A 27 -4.17 -4.91 -10.18
C SER A 27 -2.96 -5.81 -9.95
N LEU A 28 -2.04 -5.39 -9.07
CA LEU A 28 -0.89 -6.21 -8.67
C LEU A 28 -1.32 -7.57 -8.08
N PRO A 29 -2.32 -7.68 -7.19
CA PRO A 29 -2.92 -8.95 -6.79
C PRO A 29 -3.25 -9.91 -7.93
N ASP A 30 -3.87 -9.41 -9.01
CA ASP A 30 -4.23 -10.23 -10.18
C ASP A 30 -3.00 -10.70 -10.97
N GLN A 31 -1.88 -10.01 -10.87
CA GLN A 31 -0.62 -10.44 -11.47
C GLN A 31 0.08 -11.49 -10.61
N LEU A 32 0.13 -11.27 -9.29
CA LEU A 32 0.74 -12.20 -8.35
C LEU A 32 0.04 -13.56 -8.39
N GLU A 33 -1.29 -13.60 -8.28
CA GLU A 33 -2.04 -14.86 -8.31
C GLU A 33 -1.88 -15.60 -9.64
N ALA A 34 -1.87 -14.87 -10.77
CA ALA A 34 -1.63 -15.45 -12.09
C ALA A 34 -0.22 -16.05 -12.24
N ALA A 35 0.74 -15.58 -11.44
CA ALA A 35 2.10 -16.12 -11.34
C ALA A 35 2.25 -17.15 -10.20
N HIS A 36 1.14 -17.61 -9.60
CA HIS A 36 1.11 -18.52 -8.44
C HIS A 36 1.82 -17.97 -7.18
N LEU A 37 1.83 -16.64 -7.04
CA LEU A 37 2.34 -15.92 -5.87
C LEU A 37 1.19 -15.50 -4.96
N THR A 38 1.46 -15.40 -3.67
CA THR A 38 0.50 -15.01 -2.65
C THR A 38 0.65 -13.54 -2.26
N TRP A 39 -0.46 -12.92 -1.88
CA TRP A 39 -0.48 -11.54 -1.39
C TRP A 39 -1.40 -11.43 -0.18
N LYS A 40 -1.22 -10.39 0.64
CA LYS A 40 -2.19 -10.01 1.67
C LYS A 40 -2.03 -8.54 2.05
N GLY A 41 -3.16 -7.88 2.29
CA GLY A 41 -3.25 -6.57 2.90
C GLY A 41 -3.63 -6.69 4.37
N TYR A 42 -2.94 -5.96 5.23
CA TYR A 42 -3.09 -5.94 6.68
C TYR A 42 -3.37 -4.51 7.13
N PHE A 43 -4.57 -4.29 7.67
CA PHE A 43 -5.06 -2.96 8.00
C PHE A 43 -5.39 -2.89 9.48
N GLN A 44 -4.69 -2.03 10.22
CA GLN A 44 -4.95 -1.88 11.65
C GLN A 44 -6.35 -1.35 11.90
N ASP A 45 -6.93 -1.80 13.02
CA ASP A 45 -8.29 -1.48 13.47
C ASP A 45 -9.43 -1.92 12.54
N MET A 46 -9.17 -2.52 11.37
CA MET A 46 -10.22 -3.00 10.46
C MET A 46 -11.24 -3.89 11.19
N GLY A 47 -12.49 -3.41 11.26
CA GLY A 47 -13.63 -4.13 11.85
C GLY A 47 -13.59 -4.25 13.37
N LYS A 48 -12.90 -3.32 14.04
CA LYS A 48 -12.88 -3.20 15.50
C LYS A 48 -14.22 -2.72 16.05
N ASP A 49 -14.97 -1.93 15.28
CA ASP A 49 -16.39 -1.68 15.49
C ASP A 49 -17.25 -2.35 14.40
N PRO A 50 -17.86 -3.53 14.68
CA PRO A 50 -18.71 -4.23 13.73
C PRO A 50 -19.95 -3.44 13.27
N ALA A 51 -20.32 -2.36 13.96
CA ALA A 51 -21.41 -1.47 13.53
C ALA A 51 -20.95 -0.47 12.46
N ARG A 52 -19.63 -0.29 12.28
CA ARG A 52 -19.02 0.67 11.35
C ARG A 52 -18.55 -0.02 10.07
N GLU A 53 -17.88 -1.17 10.18
CA GLU A 53 -17.45 -1.96 9.03
C GLU A 53 -17.24 -3.46 9.32
N ALA A 54 -17.03 -4.24 8.26
CA ALA A 54 -16.77 -5.68 8.37
C ALA A 54 -15.36 -5.99 8.92
N ALA A 55 -15.19 -7.17 9.54
CA ALA A 55 -13.91 -7.64 10.07
C ALA A 55 -12.85 -7.98 9.00
N THR A 56 -13.29 -8.23 7.77
CA THR A 56 -12.44 -8.52 6.62
C THR A 56 -13.06 -7.86 5.40
N CYS A 57 -12.23 -7.56 4.39
CA CYS A 57 -12.65 -6.87 3.19
C CYS A 57 -13.50 -5.62 3.51
N ALA A 58 -13.13 -4.87 4.55
CA ALA A 58 -13.92 -3.74 4.98
C ALA A 58 -13.92 -2.64 3.92
N HIS A 59 -15.09 -2.34 3.37
CA HIS A 59 -15.24 -1.29 2.38
C HIS A 59 -16.62 -0.66 2.44
N VAL A 60 -16.70 0.56 1.91
CA VAL A 60 -17.95 1.32 1.90
C VAL A 60 -18.81 0.87 0.72
N PRO A 61 -20.13 0.70 0.90
CA PRO A 61 -21.04 0.44 -0.21
C PRO A 61 -20.93 1.52 -1.29
N LEU A 62 -20.98 1.11 -2.56
CA LEU A 62 -20.85 2.03 -3.69
C LEU A 62 -21.91 3.16 -3.63
N GLY A 63 -21.44 4.41 -3.60
CA GLY A 63 -22.31 5.60 -3.56
C GLY A 63 -22.77 6.00 -2.16
N ALA A 64 -22.43 5.22 -1.13
CA ALA A 64 -22.58 5.67 0.25
C ALA A 64 -21.46 6.64 0.63
N LYS A 65 -21.71 7.46 1.65
CA LYS A 65 -20.69 8.29 2.26
C LYS A 65 -19.70 7.41 3.03
N ASP A 66 -18.40 7.66 2.82
CA ASP A 66 -17.35 7.00 3.57
C ASP A 66 -17.23 7.63 4.97
N TRP A 67 -17.69 6.92 5.99
CA TRP A 67 -17.53 7.33 7.38
C TRP A 67 -16.25 6.78 8.01
N THR A 68 -15.53 5.91 7.29
CA THR A 68 -14.27 5.36 7.77
C THR A 68 -13.13 6.39 7.73
N GLU A 69 -13.28 7.44 6.92
CA GLU A 69 -12.34 8.58 6.90
C GLU A 69 -12.29 9.37 8.22
N LEU A 70 -13.29 9.19 9.09
CA LEU A 70 -13.34 9.80 10.40
C LEU A 70 -13.01 8.77 11.48
N ALA A 71 -11.91 9.00 12.18
CA ALA A 71 -11.53 8.23 13.36
C ALA A 71 -12.59 8.36 14.46
N THR A 72 -12.85 7.28 15.18
CA THR A 72 -13.66 7.26 16.40
C THR A 72 -12.81 6.77 17.56
N ALA A 73 -13.29 6.96 18.80
CA ALA A 73 -12.59 6.43 19.97
C ALA A 73 -12.51 4.88 19.99
N LYS A 74 -13.37 4.19 19.22
CA LYS A 74 -13.41 2.72 19.17
C LYS A 74 -12.67 2.14 17.98
N ASP A 75 -12.65 2.86 16.86
CA ASP A 75 -12.17 2.37 15.57
C ASP A 75 -11.58 3.51 14.74
N GLN A 76 -10.38 3.29 14.22
CA GLN A 76 -9.60 4.24 13.46
C GLN A 76 -9.17 3.70 12.09
N TYR A 77 -9.76 2.59 11.63
CA TYR A 77 -9.58 2.10 10.26
C TYR A 77 -10.12 3.11 9.24
N ALA A 78 -9.40 3.30 8.13
CA ALA A 78 -9.79 4.16 7.03
C ALA A 78 -9.70 3.44 5.68
N ALA A 79 -10.83 3.26 5.01
CA ALA A 79 -10.92 2.57 3.72
C ALA A 79 -10.10 3.28 2.62
N LYS A 80 -9.97 4.61 2.68
CA LYS A 80 -9.11 5.40 1.77
C LYS A 80 -7.64 4.98 1.75
N HIS A 81 -7.13 4.35 2.81
CA HIS A 81 -5.76 3.81 2.87
C HIS A 81 -5.67 2.34 2.42
N ASN A 82 -6.80 1.72 2.06
CA ASN A 82 -6.88 0.35 1.55
C ASN A 82 -7.07 0.37 0.02
N PRO A 83 -6.01 0.22 -0.79
CA PRO A 83 -6.15 0.31 -2.23
C PRO A 83 -6.96 -0.85 -2.83
N PHE A 84 -7.00 -2.02 -2.16
CA PHE A 84 -7.59 -3.23 -2.72
C PHE A 84 -9.11 -3.16 -2.85
N VAL A 85 -9.78 -2.43 -1.95
CA VAL A 85 -11.24 -2.30 -1.96
C VAL A 85 -11.78 -1.40 -3.05
N TYR A 86 -10.88 -0.76 -3.81
CA TYR A 86 -11.23 0.04 -4.98
C TYR A 86 -11.13 -0.74 -6.29
N PHE A 87 -10.98 -2.07 -6.26
CA PHE A 87 -10.98 -2.93 -7.45
C PHE A 87 -12.14 -3.93 -7.41
N ALA A 88 -13.05 -3.85 -8.38
CA ALA A 88 -14.18 -4.77 -8.51
C ALA A 88 -13.72 -6.24 -8.64
N ALA A 89 -12.59 -6.50 -9.30
CA ALA A 89 -12.00 -7.83 -9.40
C ALA A 89 -11.68 -8.48 -8.04
N ILE A 90 -11.52 -7.66 -6.99
CA ILE A 90 -11.29 -8.11 -5.62
C ILE A 90 -12.62 -8.12 -4.86
N VAL A 91 -13.30 -6.98 -4.74
CA VAL A 91 -14.48 -6.85 -3.85
C VAL A 91 -15.70 -7.64 -4.32
N ASP A 92 -15.87 -7.88 -5.63
CA ASP A 92 -16.99 -8.69 -6.15
C ASP A 92 -16.74 -10.20 -5.95
N ASN A 93 -15.51 -10.60 -5.61
CA ASN A 93 -15.18 -11.97 -5.20
C ASN A 93 -14.97 -12.03 -3.69
N LYS A 94 -16.08 -12.14 -2.94
CA LYS A 94 -16.07 -12.08 -1.48
C LYS A 94 -15.09 -13.08 -0.82
N PRO A 95 -15.05 -14.38 -1.18
CA PRO A 95 -14.09 -15.31 -0.58
C PRO A 95 -12.62 -14.89 -0.81
N ARG A 96 -12.30 -14.37 -2.00
CA ARG A 96 -10.96 -13.83 -2.31
C ARG A 96 -10.67 -12.62 -1.43
N CYS A 97 -11.58 -11.65 -1.38
CA CYS A 97 -11.35 -10.43 -0.63
C CYS A 97 -11.21 -10.70 0.88
N ASP A 98 -12.12 -11.49 1.47
CA ASP A 98 -12.09 -11.84 2.90
C ASP A 98 -10.79 -12.56 3.30
N ALA A 99 -10.22 -13.37 2.41
CA ALA A 99 -8.99 -14.11 2.66
C ALA A 99 -7.71 -13.25 2.57
N HIS A 100 -7.76 -12.16 1.81
CA HIS A 100 -6.58 -11.36 1.46
C HIS A 100 -6.57 -9.93 2.01
N VAL A 101 -7.71 -9.38 2.42
CA VAL A 101 -7.85 -8.02 2.97
C VAL A 101 -8.35 -8.16 4.41
N VAL A 102 -7.42 -8.10 5.36
CA VAL A 102 -7.68 -8.51 6.75
C VAL A 102 -7.18 -7.47 7.76
N ASN A 103 -7.58 -7.66 9.02
CA ASN A 103 -7.02 -6.91 10.14
C ASN A 103 -5.52 -7.20 10.32
N LEU A 104 -4.77 -6.22 10.82
CA LEU A 104 -3.34 -6.33 11.09
C LEU A 104 -2.97 -7.43 12.10
N ASP A 105 -3.85 -7.82 13.00
CA ASP A 105 -3.60 -8.90 13.97
C ASP A 105 -3.26 -10.26 13.33
N HIS A 106 -3.69 -10.50 12.10
CA HIS A 106 -3.31 -11.69 11.31
C HIS A 106 -1.82 -11.74 10.96
N LEU A 107 -1.13 -10.59 10.89
CA LEU A 107 0.26 -10.53 10.42
C LEU A 107 1.21 -11.34 11.31
N GLU A 108 1.02 -11.36 12.62
CA GLU A 108 1.88 -12.10 13.54
C GLU A 108 1.87 -13.61 13.26
N HIS A 109 0.68 -14.17 13.00
CA HIS A 109 0.53 -15.56 12.61
C HIS A 109 1.23 -15.84 11.27
N ASP A 110 1.02 -14.98 10.27
CA ASP A 110 1.52 -15.21 8.92
C ASP A 110 3.06 -15.10 8.86
N LEU A 111 3.67 -14.26 9.71
CA LEU A 111 5.13 -14.15 9.86
C LEU A 111 5.80 -15.37 10.52
N ALA A 112 5.04 -16.33 11.08
CA ALA A 112 5.60 -17.45 11.83
C ALA A 112 6.50 -18.39 11.00
N SER A 113 6.27 -18.49 9.69
CA SER A 113 7.04 -19.35 8.80
C SER A 113 7.11 -18.80 7.37
N VAL A 114 8.09 -19.27 6.58
CA VAL A 114 8.17 -18.93 5.15
C VAL A 114 6.91 -19.35 4.38
N ALA A 115 6.28 -20.47 4.77
CA ALA A 115 5.11 -21.00 4.07
C ALA A 115 3.82 -20.21 4.34
N THR A 116 3.73 -19.56 5.49
CA THR A 116 2.56 -18.76 5.90
C THR A 116 2.69 -17.30 5.53
N THR A 117 3.91 -16.79 5.31
CA THR A 117 4.13 -15.39 4.94
C THR A 117 3.85 -15.19 3.44
N PRO A 118 2.90 -14.31 3.07
CA PRO A 118 2.65 -13.99 1.67
C PRO A 118 3.89 -13.46 0.93
N ASN A 119 3.96 -13.63 -0.40
CA ASN A 119 5.04 -13.06 -1.20
C ASN A 119 4.99 -11.52 -1.19
N TYR A 120 3.80 -10.93 -1.21
CA TYR A 120 3.58 -9.48 -1.10
C TYR A 120 2.70 -9.16 0.10
N ASN A 121 3.18 -8.27 0.97
CA ASN A 121 2.49 -7.85 2.19
C ASN A 121 2.32 -6.33 2.15
N PHE A 122 1.09 -5.85 2.21
CA PHE A 122 0.79 -4.41 2.29
C PHE A 122 0.25 -4.09 3.68
N ILE A 123 1.00 -3.33 4.47
CA ILE A 123 0.72 -3.09 5.89
C ILE A 123 0.39 -1.62 6.07
N VAL A 124 -0.77 -1.34 6.68
CA VAL A 124 -1.29 0.01 6.85
C VAL A 124 -1.68 0.22 8.31
N PRO A 125 -1.02 1.14 9.03
CA PRO A 125 -1.44 1.57 10.37
C PRO A 125 -2.82 2.24 10.33
N ASP A 126 -3.45 2.35 11.49
CA ASP A 126 -4.71 3.09 11.62
C ASP A 126 -4.44 4.61 11.66
N LEU A 127 -5.49 5.43 11.67
CA LEU A 127 -5.34 6.89 11.66
C LEU A 127 -4.54 7.46 12.85
N CYS A 128 -4.39 6.72 13.94
CA CYS A 128 -3.58 7.15 15.09
C CYS A 128 -2.11 6.81 14.92
N ASP A 129 -1.82 5.66 14.31
CA ASP A 129 -0.47 5.12 14.15
C ASP A 129 0.17 5.43 12.78
N ASP A 130 -0.57 6.01 11.83
CA ASP A 130 -0.07 6.34 10.48
C ASP A 130 0.82 7.59 10.42
N GLY A 131 0.85 8.37 11.51
CA GLY A 131 1.63 9.59 11.63
C GLY A 131 0.91 10.88 11.24
N HIS A 132 -0.36 10.81 10.84
CA HIS A 132 -1.16 11.95 10.41
C HIS A 132 -1.96 12.57 11.57
N ASP A 133 -2.86 11.82 12.23
CA ASP A 133 -3.76 12.41 13.23
C ASP A 133 -3.06 12.61 14.58
N ALA A 134 -3.17 13.81 15.13
CA ALA A 134 -2.68 14.12 16.48
C ALA A 134 -3.52 15.25 17.11
N PRO A 135 -4.13 15.04 18.30
CA PRO A 135 -4.26 13.76 19.02
C PRO A 135 -5.19 12.77 18.32
N CYS A 136 -5.10 11.50 18.69
CA CYS A 136 -5.99 10.46 18.20
C CYS A 136 -7.41 10.60 18.77
N ALA A 137 -8.41 10.06 18.05
CA ALA A 137 -9.81 10.12 18.48
C ALA A 137 -10.08 9.37 19.80
N ASN A 138 -9.21 8.44 20.17
CA ASN A 138 -9.24 7.68 21.43
C ASN A 138 -8.43 8.36 22.58
N GLY A 139 -7.87 9.56 22.34
CA GLY A 139 -7.10 10.31 23.33
C GLY A 139 -5.60 9.95 23.40
N GLN A 140 -5.11 9.03 22.56
CA GLN A 140 -3.67 8.77 22.43
C GLN A 140 -2.94 9.94 21.73
N PRO A 141 -1.60 10.04 21.87
CA PRO A 141 -0.82 11.17 21.34
C PRO A 141 -0.95 11.38 19.82
N GLY A 142 -0.94 10.30 19.04
CA GLY A 142 -0.98 10.36 17.58
C GLY A 142 0.32 10.84 16.95
N GLY A 143 0.23 11.17 15.67
CA GLY A 143 1.32 11.71 14.86
C GLY A 143 2.56 10.83 14.91
N LEU A 144 3.74 11.46 14.81
CA LEU A 144 5.01 10.74 14.75
C LEU A 144 5.35 9.95 16.02
N ILE A 145 4.76 10.28 17.16
CA ILE A 145 4.97 9.54 18.43
C ILE A 145 4.32 8.16 18.32
N SER A 146 3.06 8.11 17.93
CA SER A 146 2.33 6.86 17.69
C SER A 146 2.94 6.06 16.54
N ALA A 147 3.28 6.72 15.43
CA ALA A 147 3.96 6.06 14.31
C ALA A 147 5.30 5.42 14.72
N ASN A 148 6.10 6.09 15.56
CA ASN A 148 7.33 5.51 16.08
C ASN A 148 7.05 4.26 16.93
N ALA A 149 6.07 4.31 17.83
CA ALA A 149 5.68 3.16 18.65
C ALA A 149 5.18 1.97 17.80
N PHE A 150 4.42 2.25 16.74
CA PHE A 150 3.98 1.25 15.76
C PHE A 150 5.19 0.57 15.09
N LEU A 151 6.15 1.36 14.61
CA LEU A 151 7.35 0.84 13.95
C LEU A 151 8.25 0.05 14.92
N GLU A 152 8.42 0.51 16.16
CA GLU A 152 9.16 -0.20 17.21
C GLU A 152 8.56 -1.58 17.51
N LYS A 153 7.23 -1.73 17.40
CA LYS A 153 6.55 -3.03 17.52
C LYS A 153 6.77 -3.92 16.31
N TRP A 154 6.52 -3.41 15.11
CA TRP A 154 6.38 -4.26 13.91
C TRP A 154 7.69 -4.49 13.16
N VAL A 155 8.59 -3.51 13.09
CA VAL A 155 9.86 -3.66 12.35
C VAL A 155 10.70 -4.81 12.91
N PRO A 156 10.91 -4.96 14.23
CA PRO A 156 11.65 -6.11 14.77
C PRO A 156 10.97 -7.45 14.48
N ARG A 157 9.63 -7.52 14.55
CA ARG A 157 8.87 -8.75 14.27
C ARG A 157 9.00 -9.19 12.82
N ILE A 158 8.85 -8.25 11.88
CA ILE A 158 8.99 -8.51 10.44
C ILE A 158 10.43 -8.92 10.14
N THR A 159 11.42 -8.16 10.59
CA THR A 159 12.83 -8.43 10.28
C THR A 159 13.38 -9.69 10.95
N ALA A 160 12.78 -10.13 12.06
CA ALA A 160 13.09 -11.40 12.70
C ALA A 160 12.43 -12.62 12.03
N SER A 161 11.42 -12.42 11.18
CA SER A 161 10.66 -13.52 10.56
C SER A 161 11.52 -14.40 9.65
N PRO A 162 11.19 -15.70 9.50
CA PRO A 162 11.91 -16.60 8.59
C PRO A 162 11.89 -16.13 7.14
N ALA A 163 10.75 -15.62 6.65
CA ALA A 163 10.61 -15.11 5.30
C ALA A 163 11.52 -13.91 5.04
N PHE A 164 11.56 -12.94 5.96
CA PHE A 164 12.43 -11.78 5.80
C PHE A 164 13.91 -12.16 5.80
N LYS A 165 14.33 -13.03 6.73
CA LYS A 165 15.73 -13.49 6.82
C LYS A 165 16.20 -14.24 5.58
N LYS A 166 15.29 -14.91 4.87
CA LYS A 166 15.61 -15.63 3.63
C LYS A 166 16.00 -14.65 2.52
N ASN A 167 15.13 -13.69 2.20
CA ASN A 167 15.33 -12.75 1.09
C ASN A 167 14.32 -11.58 1.09
N GLY A 168 13.89 -11.11 2.27
CA GLY A 168 12.87 -10.07 2.38
C GLY A 168 13.34 -8.66 2.04
N LEU A 169 12.36 -7.83 1.68
CA LEU A 169 12.45 -6.38 1.61
C LEU A 169 11.29 -5.80 2.44
N LEU A 170 11.62 -4.94 3.40
CA LEU A 170 10.66 -4.11 4.11
C LEU A 170 10.87 -2.67 3.66
N LEU A 171 9.89 -2.11 2.96
CA LEU A 171 9.84 -0.70 2.58
C LEU A 171 8.88 0.03 3.53
N ILE A 172 9.40 0.99 4.27
CA ILE A 172 8.62 1.90 5.12
C ILE A 172 8.57 3.24 4.39
N THR A 173 7.37 3.75 4.13
CA THR A 173 7.17 5.01 3.39
C THR A 173 5.84 5.66 3.77
N PHE A 174 5.53 6.80 3.15
CA PHE A 174 4.31 7.57 3.37
C PHE A 174 3.53 7.68 2.05
N ASP A 175 2.21 7.77 2.09
CA ASP A 175 1.39 7.93 0.89
C ASP A 175 1.58 9.31 0.25
N GLU A 176 1.68 10.36 1.07
CA GLU A 176 1.90 11.73 0.61
C GLU A 176 2.79 12.57 1.54
N GLY A 177 3.27 13.70 1.01
CA GLY A 177 3.88 14.78 1.76
C GLY A 177 2.93 15.99 1.80
N THR A 178 3.48 17.18 2.08
CA THR A 178 2.68 18.40 2.30
C THR A 178 2.70 19.40 1.13
N THR A 179 3.23 19.00 -0.03
CA THR A 179 3.46 19.91 -1.17
C THR A 179 3.11 19.23 -2.49
N GLY A 180 2.88 19.98 -3.56
CA GLY A 180 2.68 19.43 -4.91
C GLY A 180 3.96 18.94 -5.63
N LYS A 181 5.11 18.89 -4.96
CA LYS A 181 6.39 18.52 -5.60
C LYS A 181 6.32 17.09 -6.15
N SER A 182 6.88 16.91 -7.33
CA SER A 182 6.94 15.61 -8.01
C SER A 182 8.32 15.35 -8.59
N CYS A 183 8.59 14.10 -8.96
CA CYS A 183 9.77 13.73 -9.75
C CYS A 183 9.42 12.62 -10.74
N CYS A 184 10.40 12.25 -11.58
CA CYS A 184 10.42 10.91 -12.17
C CYS A 184 9.22 10.62 -13.08
N GLY A 185 8.72 11.66 -13.76
CA GLY A 185 7.54 11.57 -14.62
C GLY A 185 6.22 11.33 -13.86
N GLU A 186 6.18 11.58 -12.54
CA GLU A 186 4.93 11.52 -11.77
C GLU A 186 3.93 12.55 -12.30
N GLN A 187 2.72 12.06 -12.59
CA GLN A 187 1.62 12.82 -13.15
C GLN A 187 0.33 12.53 -12.39
N PRO A 188 -0.60 13.49 -12.32
CA PRO A 188 -1.94 13.23 -11.82
C PRO A 188 -2.62 12.12 -12.62
N GLN A 189 -3.45 11.33 -11.94
CA GLN A 189 -4.33 10.41 -12.64
C GLN A 189 -5.30 11.21 -13.52
N PRO A 190 -5.44 10.88 -14.82
CA PRO A 190 -6.34 11.64 -15.69
C PRO A 190 -7.79 11.48 -15.22
N GLY A 191 -8.47 12.60 -14.97
CA GLY A 191 -9.83 12.62 -14.43
C GLY A 191 -9.93 12.47 -12.91
N GLY A 192 -8.80 12.25 -12.21
CA GLY A 192 -8.72 12.24 -10.75
C GLY A 192 -8.42 13.62 -10.14
N PRO A 193 -8.54 13.76 -8.81
CA PRO A 193 -8.07 14.95 -8.10
C PRO A 193 -6.55 15.12 -8.25
N LEU A 194 -6.06 16.33 -8.02
CA LEU A 194 -4.62 16.58 -8.00
C LEU A 194 -3.98 15.88 -6.78
N PRO A 195 -2.89 15.11 -6.98
CA PRO A 195 -2.13 14.51 -5.88
C PRO A 195 -1.63 15.56 -4.88
N GLY A 196 -1.55 15.22 -3.59
CA GLY A 196 -1.07 16.14 -2.55
C GLY A 196 -1.82 17.48 -2.50
N LYS A 197 -3.12 17.45 -2.87
CA LYS A 197 -4.05 18.61 -2.98
C LYS A 197 -3.72 19.64 -4.07
N PHE A 198 -2.45 19.86 -4.38
CA PHE A 198 -1.98 20.92 -5.27
C PHE A 198 -1.37 20.40 -6.59
N GLY A 199 -0.92 19.14 -6.60
CA GLY A 199 -0.30 18.48 -7.76
C GLY A 199 0.99 19.15 -8.26
N PRO A 200 1.64 18.56 -9.27
CA PRO A 200 1.28 17.30 -9.93
C PRO A 200 1.64 16.01 -9.16
N GLY A 201 2.41 16.10 -8.07
CA GLY A 201 2.72 14.96 -7.19
C GLY A 201 2.28 15.18 -5.75
N GLY A 202 2.55 14.20 -4.88
CA GLY A 202 2.22 14.23 -3.45
C GLY A 202 3.22 14.96 -2.55
N GLY A 203 4.36 15.38 -3.09
CA GLY A 203 5.46 15.96 -2.32
C GLY A 203 6.59 14.98 -2.06
N ARG A 204 7.66 15.46 -1.42
CA ARG A 204 8.79 14.60 -1.04
C ARG A 204 8.50 13.92 0.29
N ILE A 205 8.45 12.59 0.26
CA ILE A 205 8.23 11.73 1.41
C ILE A 205 9.52 11.09 1.93
N GLY A 206 9.47 10.58 3.16
CA GLY A 206 10.50 9.68 3.69
C GLY A 206 10.33 8.26 3.15
N ALA A 207 11.45 7.56 2.94
CA ALA A 207 11.46 6.13 2.64
C ALA A 207 12.67 5.46 3.27
N VAL A 208 12.46 4.32 3.93
CA VAL A 208 13.51 3.46 4.48
C VAL A 208 13.29 2.04 3.98
N ALA A 209 14.32 1.45 3.40
CA ALA A 209 14.32 0.08 2.94
C ALA A 209 15.25 -0.78 3.81
N LEU A 210 14.72 -1.87 4.35
CA LEU A 210 15.50 -2.87 5.08
C LEU A 210 15.50 -4.18 4.29
N SER A 211 16.68 -4.73 4.05
CA SER A 211 16.84 -6.02 3.38
C SER A 211 18.24 -6.59 3.63
N PRO A 212 18.42 -7.93 3.65
CA PRO A 212 19.73 -8.56 3.63
C PRO A 212 20.63 -8.13 2.45
N PHE A 213 20.03 -7.61 1.37
CA PHE A 213 20.72 -7.16 0.16
C PHE A 213 21.06 -5.65 0.15
N ILE A 214 20.86 -4.95 1.27
CA ILE A 214 21.20 -3.53 1.43
C ILE A 214 22.32 -3.41 2.46
N LYS A 215 23.40 -2.71 2.13
CA LYS A 215 24.42 -2.37 3.13
C LYS A 215 23.82 -1.36 4.12
N PRO A 216 23.84 -1.62 5.44
CA PRO A 216 23.35 -0.66 6.44
C PRO A 216 24.02 0.71 6.29
N GLY A 217 23.24 1.78 6.43
CA GLY A 217 23.71 3.16 6.22
C GLY A 217 23.79 3.61 4.76
N THR A 218 23.32 2.80 3.80
CA THR A 218 23.18 3.24 2.41
C THR A 218 22.18 4.40 2.31
N VAL A 219 22.56 5.46 1.61
CA VAL A 219 21.68 6.57 1.24
C VAL A 219 21.68 6.66 -0.28
N SER A 220 20.51 6.47 -0.89
CA SER A 220 20.34 6.76 -2.31
C SER A 220 19.92 8.22 -2.49
N ASN A 221 20.54 8.88 -3.47
CA ASN A 221 20.14 10.22 -3.95
C ASN A 221 19.39 10.13 -5.30
N MET A 222 19.08 8.92 -5.76
CA MET A 222 18.28 8.74 -6.97
C MET A 222 16.84 9.16 -6.69
N PRO A 223 16.22 9.93 -7.59
CA PRO A 223 14.83 10.31 -7.42
C PRO A 223 13.94 9.11 -7.76
N TYR A 224 12.96 8.84 -6.89
CA TYR A 224 11.93 7.80 -7.05
C TYR A 224 10.56 8.37 -6.68
N ASN A 225 9.50 7.81 -7.27
CA ASN A 225 8.11 8.01 -6.86
C ASN A 225 7.48 6.65 -6.51
N HIS A 226 6.22 6.63 -6.09
CA HIS A 226 5.52 5.38 -5.71
C HIS A 226 5.45 4.34 -6.83
N TYR A 227 5.38 4.76 -8.09
CA TYR A 227 5.41 3.84 -9.22
C TYR A 227 6.76 3.12 -9.35
N ALA A 228 7.87 3.74 -8.91
CA ALA A 228 9.17 3.06 -8.89
C ALA A 228 9.17 1.88 -7.90
N SER A 229 8.49 2.03 -6.76
CA SER A 229 8.29 0.95 -5.80
C SER A 229 7.45 -0.18 -6.43
N LEU A 230 6.35 0.15 -7.11
CA LEU A 230 5.53 -0.83 -7.83
C LEU A 230 6.34 -1.57 -8.91
N ARG A 231 7.06 -0.82 -9.75
CA ARG A 231 7.92 -1.39 -10.79
C ARG A 231 8.99 -2.33 -10.22
N THR A 232 9.57 -1.97 -9.06
CA THR A 232 10.54 -2.83 -8.36
C THR A 232 9.91 -4.16 -7.94
N VAL A 233 8.68 -4.13 -7.40
CA VAL A 233 7.94 -5.34 -7.02
C VAL A 233 7.60 -6.20 -8.24
N GLU A 234 7.14 -5.57 -9.32
CA GLU A 234 6.84 -6.24 -10.58
C GLU A 234 8.10 -6.89 -11.17
N ASP A 235 9.24 -6.19 -11.17
CA ASP A 235 10.53 -6.72 -11.64
C ASP A 235 11.00 -7.93 -10.81
N PHE A 236 10.85 -7.90 -9.49
CA PHE A 236 11.21 -9.03 -8.62
C PHE A 236 10.42 -10.29 -8.88
N PHE A 237 9.15 -10.14 -9.25
CA PHE A 237 8.25 -11.26 -9.51
C PHE A 237 8.10 -11.59 -10.99
N GLY A 238 8.83 -10.90 -11.88
CA GLY A 238 8.75 -11.11 -13.33
C GLY A 238 7.39 -10.76 -13.94
N LEU A 239 6.71 -9.76 -13.37
CA LEU A 239 5.39 -9.31 -13.79
C LEU A 239 5.49 -8.20 -14.84
N SER A 240 4.43 -8.01 -15.63
CA SER A 240 4.33 -6.87 -16.54
C SER A 240 4.11 -5.57 -15.76
N HIS A 241 4.57 -4.42 -16.27
CA HIS A 241 4.39 -3.16 -15.55
C HIS A 241 2.97 -2.57 -15.70
N LEU A 242 2.32 -2.25 -14.57
CA LEU A 242 0.98 -1.67 -14.53
C LEU A 242 1.02 -0.13 -14.53
N GLY A 243 0.14 0.49 -15.31
CA GLY A 243 -0.07 1.94 -15.25
C GLY A 243 1.22 2.72 -15.47
N TYR A 244 1.46 3.73 -14.62
CA TYR A 244 2.68 4.54 -14.72
C TYR A 244 3.97 3.80 -14.34
N ALA A 245 3.90 2.57 -13.78
CA ALA A 245 5.09 1.74 -13.61
C ALA A 245 5.77 1.39 -14.96
N ALA A 246 4.97 1.33 -16.04
CA ALA A 246 5.43 1.10 -17.40
C ALA A 246 6.07 2.35 -18.07
N GLY A 247 6.16 3.48 -17.35
CA GLY A 247 6.78 4.70 -17.87
C GLY A 247 8.24 4.48 -18.27
N ALA A 248 8.63 4.96 -19.45
CA ALA A 248 9.98 4.76 -19.98
C ALA A 248 11.07 5.44 -19.12
N GLU A 249 10.75 6.58 -18.51
CA GLU A 249 11.66 7.34 -17.65
C GLU A 249 11.73 6.82 -16.22
N LEU A 250 10.80 5.94 -15.84
CA LEU A 250 10.71 5.41 -14.50
C LEU A 250 11.71 4.28 -14.30
N LYS A 251 12.46 4.33 -13.21
CA LYS A 251 13.46 3.32 -12.86
C LYS A 251 13.02 2.59 -11.59
N PRO A 252 13.15 1.25 -11.52
CA PRO A 252 13.02 0.53 -10.27
C PRO A 252 14.19 0.86 -9.34
N PHE A 253 14.09 0.46 -8.07
CA PHE A 253 15.22 0.51 -7.15
C PHE A 253 16.38 -0.33 -7.70
N GLY A 254 17.55 0.30 -7.82
CA GLY A 254 18.71 -0.29 -8.45
C GLY A 254 19.86 -0.56 -7.49
N ARG A 255 21.08 -0.53 -8.04
CA ARG A 255 22.34 -0.73 -7.29
C ARG A 255 22.63 0.38 -6.28
N ASP A 256 21.94 1.51 -6.39
CA ASP A 256 21.95 2.60 -5.41
C ASP A 256 21.20 2.23 -4.12
N VAL A 257 20.23 1.30 -4.19
CA VAL A 257 19.51 0.76 -3.03
C VAL A 257 20.10 -0.59 -2.63
N PHE A 258 20.13 -1.56 -3.54
CA PHE A 258 20.62 -2.93 -3.30
C PHE A 258 22.15 -3.01 -3.42
N THR A 259 22.83 -2.47 -2.40
CA THR A 259 24.28 -2.28 -2.37
C THR A 259 25.08 -3.46 -1.83
N ARG A 260 24.43 -4.59 -1.53
CA ARG A 260 25.08 -5.79 -1.00
C ARG A 260 24.68 -7.03 -1.82
N ALA A 261 25.68 -7.79 -2.24
CA ALA A 261 25.46 -9.05 -2.95
C ALA A 261 24.77 -10.10 -2.04
N PRO A 262 24.00 -11.04 -2.62
CA PRO A 262 23.53 -12.22 -1.91
C PRO A 262 24.69 -12.93 -1.21
N LYS A 263 24.46 -13.40 0.01
CA LYS A 263 25.37 -14.34 0.68
C LYS A 263 25.14 -15.74 0.14
#